data_AF-A0A2T5J4H2-F1
#
_entry.id   AF-A0A2T5J4H2-F1
#
_cell.length_a   1.000
_cell.length_b   1.000
_cell.length_c   1.000
_cell.angle_alpha   90.00
_cell.angle_beta   90.00
_cell.angle_gamma   90.00
#
_symmetry.space_group_name_H-M   'P 1'
#
loop_
_entity.id
_entity.type
_entity.pdbx_description
1 polymer ?
#
loop_
_entity_poly.entity_id
_entity_poly.type
_entity_poly.pdbx_seq_one_letter_code
_entity_poly.pdbx_strand_id
1 'polypeptide(L)'
;MKNDQDTFDRQQLYDLVWSTSLLTLSKKYLISDVGLRKICKRMGVPMPVAGYWAKVQHGHKPKVTSLPPVHSGQVKVSLYLRDEAHPALVDGMTPVAAMQQLIERECAAELRVFSVLTDPDPLTVALQDAFEKQKKAKHYEPGGTLFSGPGMLSVRLTAGQQIRGLCLLDAFVKVMRKRGRDFDLQGDKSFVVFGQERAEFTMREAGVSIVAKDQPGQGKLELKFISLESVTGRDGKVPMEEQLVKIIARLELMMEKVRILMAENRARWARQEEERKQAALAAERQKQEILAFQRAVSDAERWQQADALRGYIAEVEGRAQASGELSEEVLAWISWARQKADWFDPLVMGPDEWMKGIDPAEVMRYEGVRKERYPASPDQERRPERSRWPLLPWYAKNKL
;
A
#
# COMPACT_ATOMS: atom_id res chain seq x y z
N MET A 1 -13.92 15.30 3.72
CA MET A 1 -14.48 15.36 2.34
C MET A 1 -15.11 16.73 2.19
N LYS A 2 -14.56 17.59 1.34
CA LYS A 2 -15.20 18.87 1.00
C LYS A 2 -16.37 18.54 0.07
N ASN A 3 -17.59 18.90 0.46
CA ASN A 3 -18.72 18.87 -0.47
C ASN A 3 -18.53 20.04 -1.43
N ASP A 4 -18.04 19.78 -2.63
CA ASP A 4 -17.92 20.80 -3.68
C ASP A 4 -19.32 21.05 -4.27
N GLN A 5 -20.06 21.92 -3.58
CA GLN A 5 -21.43 22.33 -3.87
C GLN A 5 -21.43 23.75 -4.44
N ASP A 6 -21.83 23.89 -5.70
CA ASP A 6 -22.01 25.20 -6.32
C ASP A 6 -23.43 25.70 -6.09
N THR A 7 -23.58 26.93 -5.61
CA THR A 7 -24.90 27.56 -5.40
C THR A 7 -25.11 28.67 -6.42
N PHE A 8 -26.20 28.55 -7.17
CA PHE A 8 -26.60 29.48 -8.22
C PHE A 8 -27.85 30.24 -7.81
N ASP A 9 -27.83 31.55 -8.00
CA ASP A 9 -29.05 32.34 -8.05
C ASP A 9 -29.78 32.18 -9.39
N ARG A 10 -30.96 32.80 -9.51
CA ARG A 10 -31.80 32.71 -10.71
C ARG A 10 -31.11 33.24 -11.99
N GLN A 11 -30.33 34.30 -11.88
CA GLN A 11 -29.62 34.88 -13.02
C GLN A 11 -28.44 33.99 -13.42
N GLN A 12 -27.66 33.54 -12.45
CA GLN A 12 -26.54 32.64 -12.64
C GLN A 12 -26.99 31.30 -13.26
N LEU A 13 -28.13 30.76 -12.83
CA LEU A 13 -28.68 29.54 -13.45
C LEU A 13 -29.12 29.80 -14.90
N TYR A 14 -29.70 30.96 -15.20
CA TYR A 14 -30.04 31.35 -16.56
C TYR A 14 -28.78 31.44 -17.44
N ASP A 15 -27.75 32.16 -16.98
CA ASP A 15 -26.50 32.30 -17.73
C ASP A 15 -25.82 30.93 -17.94
N LEU A 16 -25.92 30.04 -16.96
CA LEU A 16 -25.39 28.67 -17.06
C LEU A 16 -26.12 27.83 -18.12
N VAL A 17 -27.45 27.89 -18.15
CA VAL A 17 -28.29 27.15 -19.12
C VAL A 17 -28.17 27.68 -20.55
N TRP A 18 -27.86 28.97 -20.70
CA TRP A 18 -27.66 29.61 -22.00
C TRP A 18 -26.19 29.67 -22.46
N SER A 19 -25.25 29.27 -21.62
CA SER A 19 -23.83 29.11 -22.00
C SER A 19 -23.48 27.71 -22.51
N THR A 20 -24.18 26.67 -22.05
CA THR A 20 -23.94 25.27 -22.48
C THR A 20 -25.22 24.42 -22.51
N SER A 21 -25.18 23.26 -23.17
CA SER A 21 -26.35 22.37 -23.23
C SER A 21 -26.68 21.75 -21.87
N LEU A 22 -27.98 21.50 -21.60
CA LEU A 22 -28.44 20.81 -20.38
C LEU A 22 -27.81 19.42 -20.23
N LEU A 23 -27.55 18.73 -21.35
CA LEU A 23 -26.85 17.45 -21.36
C LEU A 23 -25.41 17.61 -20.83
N THR A 24 -24.70 18.64 -21.26
CA THR A 24 -23.34 18.95 -20.76
C THR A 24 -23.37 19.28 -19.26
N LEU A 25 -24.34 20.09 -18.82
CA LEU A 25 -24.50 20.42 -17.41
C LEU A 25 -24.85 19.19 -16.56
N SER A 26 -25.66 18.26 -17.07
CA SER A 26 -25.99 16.99 -16.39
C SER A 26 -24.79 16.03 -16.25
N LYS A 27 -23.76 16.20 -17.09
CA LYS A 27 -22.49 15.48 -16.96
C LYS A 27 -21.60 16.13 -15.90
N LYS A 28 -21.64 17.46 -15.76
CA LYS A 28 -20.85 18.21 -14.79
C LYS A 28 -21.40 18.13 -13.37
N TYR A 29 -22.72 18.19 -13.21
CA TYR A 29 -23.39 18.17 -11.92
C TYR A 29 -24.11 16.84 -11.66
N LEU A 30 -24.35 16.51 -10.39
CA LEU A 30 -25.07 15.32 -9.93
C LEU A 30 -26.58 15.45 -10.08
N ILE A 31 -27.01 15.75 -11.31
CA ILE A 31 -28.41 15.94 -11.65
C ILE A 31 -28.68 15.48 -13.08
N SER A 32 -29.82 14.82 -13.30
CA SER A 32 -30.26 14.45 -14.64
C SER A 32 -30.74 15.68 -15.41
N ASP A 33 -30.73 15.62 -16.76
CA ASP A 33 -31.31 16.66 -17.63
C ASP A 33 -32.77 16.97 -17.24
N VAL A 34 -33.57 15.92 -16.98
CA VAL A 34 -34.95 16.07 -16.50
C VAL A 34 -35.03 16.77 -15.14
N GLY A 35 -34.10 16.47 -14.23
CA GLY A 35 -33.99 17.14 -12.92
C GLY A 35 -33.65 18.63 -13.08
N LEU A 36 -32.67 18.95 -13.92
CA LEU A 36 -32.26 20.32 -14.20
C LEU A 36 -33.39 21.12 -14.86
N ARG A 37 -34.13 20.51 -15.79
CA ARG A 37 -35.33 21.09 -16.42
C ARG A 37 -36.43 21.43 -15.40
N LYS A 38 -36.66 20.56 -14.42
CA LYS A 38 -37.62 20.82 -13.33
C LYS A 38 -37.18 21.99 -12.45
N ILE A 39 -35.88 22.13 -12.20
CA ILE A 39 -35.31 23.25 -11.45
C ILE A 39 -35.49 24.57 -12.22
N CYS A 40 -35.13 24.61 -13.50
CA CYS A 40 -35.33 25.80 -14.34
C CYS A 40 -36.80 26.23 -14.36
N LYS A 41 -37.73 25.27 -14.48
CA LYS A 41 -39.17 25.57 -14.43
C LYS A 41 -39.60 26.16 -13.08
N ARG A 42 -39.10 25.62 -11.97
CA ARG A 42 -39.41 26.10 -10.60
C ARG A 42 -38.85 27.50 -10.33
N MET A 43 -37.70 27.83 -10.92
CA MET A 43 -37.05 29.15 -10.81
C MET A 43 -37.49 30.13 -11.91
N GLY A 44 -38.46 29.75 -12.76
CA GLY A 44 -38.95 30.61 -13.85
C GLY A 44 -37.84 31.03 -14.82
N VAL A 45 -36.87 30.15 -15.05
CA VAL A 45 -35.75 30.33 -15.98
C VAL A 45 -36.14 29.72 -17.33
N PRO A 46 -36.25 30.51 -18.41
CA PRO A 46 -36.52 29.98 -19.74
C PRO A 46 -35.32 29.17 -20.24
N MET A 47 -35.61 28.07 -20.92
CA MET A 47 -34.59 27.17 -21.47
C MET A 47 -34.55 27.29 -23.00
N PRO A 48 -33.39 27.02 -23.63
CA PRO A 48 -33.29 26.92 -25.08
C PRO A 48 -34.31 25.94 -25.67
N VAL A 49 -34.94 26.33 -26.78
CA VAL A 49 -35.85 25.45 -27.53
C VAL A 49 -35.12 24.25 -28.14
N ALA A 50 -35.84 23.18 -28.44
CA ALA A 50 -35.27 22.01 -29.11
C ALA A 50 -34.54 22.43 -30.41
N GLY A 51 -33.30 21.96 -30.58
CA GLY A 51 -32.47 22.31 -31.73
C GLY A 51 -31.74 23.65 -31.64
N TYR A 52 -31.90 24.44 -30.56
CA TYR A 52 -31.13 25.68 -30.35
C TYR A 52 -29.61 25.44 -30.43
N TRP A 53 -29.11 24.48 -29.65
CA TRP A 53 -27.67 24.16 -29.60
C TRP A 53 -27.13 23.55 -30.90
N ALA A 54 -27.97 22.81 -31.64
CA ALA A 54 -27.60 22.32 -32.98
C ALA A 54 -27.41 23.47 -33.97
N LYS A 55 -28.31 24.47 -33.95
CA LYS A 55 -28.18 25.68 -34.77
C LYS A 55 -26.93 26.49 -34.41
N VAL A 56 -26.62 26.61 -33.11
CA VAL A 56 -25.38 27.27 -32.64
C VAL A 56 -24.14 26.52 -33.11
N GLN A 57 -24.13 25.18 -33.05
CA GLN A 57 -23.00 24.36 -33.56
C GLN A 57 -22.76 24.54 -35.07
N HIS A 58 -23.82 24.75 -35.85
CA HIS A 58 -23.72 25.04 -37.28
C HIS A 58 -23.54 26.54 -37.60
N GLY A 59 -23.12 27.36 -36.63
CA GLY A 59 -22.75 28.76 -36.84
C GLY A 59 -23.91 29.76 -36.93
N HIS A 60 -25.15 29.33 -36.69
CA HIS A 60 -26.30 30.24 -36.67
C HIS A 60 -26.39 31.00 -35.33
N LYS A 61 -27.05 32.18 -35.36
CA LYS A 61 -27.33 33.02 -34.17
C LYS A 61 -28.83 33.02 -33.82
N PRO A 62 -29.37 31.90 -33.31
CA PRO A 62 -30.77 31.82 -32.92
C PRO A 62 -31.10 32.77 -31.76
N LYS A 63 -32.35 33.26 -31.72
CA LYS A 63 -32.82 34.22 -30.72
C LYS A 63 -32.79 33.63 -29.30
N VAL A 64 -32.14 34.35 -28.38
CA VAL A 64 -32.13 34.03 -26.94
C VAL A 64 -33.39 34.58 -26.28
N THR A 65 -34.06 33.77 -25.46
CA THR A 65 -35.25 34.19 -24.71
C THR A 65 -34.83 34.88 -23.43
N SER A 66 -35.14 36.16 -23.29
CA SER A 66 -34.80 36.96 -22.10
C SER A 66 -35.43 36.41 -20.82
N LEU A 67 -34.68 36.48 -19.71
CA LEU A 67 -35.17 36.12 -18.39
C LEU A 67 -36.33 37.03 -17.95
N PRO A 68 -37.51 36.51 -17.58
CA PRO A 68 -38.62 37.33 -17.11
C PRO A 68 -38.25 38.12 -15.84
N PRO A 69 -38.60 39.42 -15.73
CA PRO A 69 -38.15 40.27 -14.62
C PRO A 69 -38.83 39.94 -13.28
N VAL A 70 -40.04 39.37 -13.30
CA VAL A 70 -40.80 39.03 -12.09
C VAL A 70 -40.87 37.51 -11.94
N HIS A 71 -40.45 37.00 -10.79
CA HIS A 71 -40.62 35.60 -10.42
C HIS A 71 -40.77 35.44 -8.90
N SER A 72 -41.83 34.76 -8.47
CA SER A 72 -42.18 34.53 -7.06
C SER A 72 -41.75 33.16 -6.53
N GLY A 73 -40.97 32.39 -7.29
CA GLY A 73 -40.52 31.04 -6.92
C GLY A 73 -39.12 31.01 -6.30
N GLN A 74 -38.51 29.83 -6.35
CA GLN A 74 -37.23 29.56 -5.67
C GLN A 74 -36.11 30.48 -6.21
N VAL A 75 -35.40 31.16 -5.31
CA VAL A 75 -34.40 32.20 -5.67
C VAL A 75 -32.98 31.64 -5.79
N LYS A 76 -32.67 30.54 -5.09
CA LYS A 76 -31.35 29.88 -5.11
C LYS A 76 -31.49 28.38 -5.25
N VAL A 77 -30.54 27.78 -5.96
CA VAL A 77 -30.39 26.33 -6.09
C VAL A 77 -28.93 25.93 -5.88
N SER A 78 -28.71 24.81 -5.21
CA SER A 78 -27.40 24.22 -5.10
C SER A 78 -27.30 22.98 -5.98
N LEU A 79 -26.26 22.92 -6.80
CA LEU A 79 -25.91 21.77 -7.63
C LEU A 79 -24.58 21.19 -7.13
N TYR A 80 -24.53 19.88 -6.97
CA TYR A 80 -23.32 19.19 -6.53
C TYR A 80 -22.47 18.80 -7.72
N LEU A 81 -21.16 19.05 -7.68
CA LEU A 81 -20.25 18.63 -8.74
C LEU A 81 -20.15 17.10 -8.79
N ARG A 82 -20.02 16.56 -10.00
CA ARG A 82 -19.82 15.13 -10.21
C ARG A 82 -18.41 14.73 -9.73
N ASP A 83 -18.35 13.80 -8.78
CA ASP A 83 -17.13 13.23 -8.21
C ASP A 83 -17.16 11.69 -8.33
N GLU A 84 -16.03 11.02 -8.15
CA GLU A 84 -15.83 9.56 -8.19
C GLU A 84 -16.83 8.79 -7.30
N ALA A 85 -17.35 9.43 -6.24
CA ALA A 85 -18.38 8.87 -5.37
C ALA A 85 -19.77 8.74 -6.01
N HIS A 86 -20.00 9.34 -7.19
CA HIS A 86 -21.29 9.37 -7.87
C HIS A 86 -21.12 9.10 -9.38
N PRO A 87 -21.01 7.82 -9.77
CA PRO A 87 -20.59 7.44 -11.10
C PRO A 87 -21.61 7.81 -12.19
N ALA A 88 -21.10 7.93 -13.42
CA ALA A 88 -21.84 8.39 -14.58
C ALA A 88 -23.15 7.62 -14.80
N LEU A 89 -24.20 8.34 -15.22
CA LEU A 89 -25.42 7.70 -15.67
C LEU A 89 -25.14 6.93 -16.97
N VAL A 90 -25.29 5.61 -16.96
CA VAL A 90 -25.31 4.78 -18.19
C VAL A 90 -26.75 4.85 -18.71
N ASP A 91 -26.95 5.37 -19.92
CA ASP A 91 -28.27 5.54 -20.54
C ASP A 91 -29.31 6.27 -19.64
N GLY A 92 -28.86 7.20 -18.79
CA GLY A 92 -29.72 7.96 -17.90
C GLY A 92 -30.04 7.29 -16.55
N MET A 93 -29.48 6.11 -16.28
CA MET A 93 -29.64 5.37 -15.01
C MET A 93 -28.39 5.41 -14.15
N THR A 94 -28.54 5.37 -12.82
CA THR A 94 -27.39 5.18 -11.93
C THR A 94 -26.75 3.81 -12.19
N PRO A 95 -25.44 3.63 -11.99
CA PRO A 95 -24.81 2.32 -12.19
C PRO A 95 -25.44 1.21 -11.37
N VAL A 96 -25.93 1.52 -10.17
CA VAL A 96 -26.71 0.56 -9.37
C VAL A 96 -28.01 0.19 -10.08
N ALA A 97 -28.77 1.16 -10.60
CA ALA A 97 -30.02 0.88 -11.31
C ALA A 97 -29.80 0.12 -12.63
N ALA A 98 -28.75 0.46 -13.39
CA ALA A 98 -28.37 -0.25 -14.60
C ALA A 98 -27.98 -1.72 -14.28
N MET A 99 -27.21 -1.92 -13.21
CA MET A 99 -26.85 -3.26 -12.73
C MET A 99 -28.08 -4.02 -12.22
N GLN A 100 -29.02 -3.38 -11.53
CA GLN A 100 -30.27 -4.00 -11.11
C GLN A 100 -31.06 -4.54 -12.32
N GLN A 101 -31.23 -3.73 -13.37
CA GLN A 101 -31.92 -4.18 -14.59
C GLN A 101 -31.21 -5.35 -15.28
N LEU A 102 -29.87 -5.34 -15.30
CA LEU A 102 -29.09 -6.44 -15.84
C LEU A 102 -29.35 -7.74 -15.07
N ILE A 103 -29.28 -7.67 -13.73
CA ILE A 103 -29.51 -8.83 -12.85
C ILE A 103 -30.95 -9.32 -12.97
N GLU A 104 -31.93 -8.43 -13.00
CA GLU A 104 -33.34 -8.78 -13.20
C GLU A 104 -33.55 -9.50 -14.53
N ARG A 105 -32.92 -9.04 -15.61
CA ARG A 105 -33.01 -9.69 -16.93
C ARG A 105 -32.39 -11.09 -16.94
N GLU A 106 -31.25 -11.27 -16.28
CA GLU A 106 -30.48 -12.52 -16.33
C GLU A 106 -30.94 -13.55 -15.30
N CYS A 107 -31.44 -13.09 -14.15
CA CYS A 107 -31.67 -13.91 -12.96
C CYS A 107 -33.11 -13.77 -12.40
N ALA A 108 -34.09 -13.35 -13.22
CA ALA A 108 -35.48 -13.15 -12.78
C ALA A 108 -36.06 -14.31 -11.97
N ALA A 109 -35.75 -15.56 -12.35
CA ALA A 109 -36.28 -16.75 -11.71
C ALA A 109 -35.69 -16.97 -10.30
N GLU A 110 -34.39 -16.77 -10.15
CA GLU A 110 -33.65 -17.01 -8.90
C GLU A 110 -33.82 -15.88 -7.88
N LEU A 111 -34.15 -14.68 -8.35
CA LEU A 111 -34.45 -13.52 -7.51
C LEU A 111 -35.75 -13.66 -6.71
N ARG A 112 -36.62 -14.61 -7.07
CA ARG A 112 -37.88 -14.83 -6.38
C ARG A 112 -37.64 -15.47 -5.02
N VAL A 113 -37.69 -14.66 -3.97
CA VAL A 113 -37.63 -15.15 -2.59
C VAL A 113 -38.98 -15.74 -2.21
N PHE A 114 -39.04 -17.05 -2.01
CA PHE A 114 -40.23 -17.76 -1.57
C PHE A 114 -40.37 -17.71 -0.04
N SER A 115 -41.59 -17.89 0.46
CA SER A 115 -41.85 -18.06 1.90
C SER A 115 -41.45 -19.45 2.41
N VAL A 116 -41.06 -20.37 1.53
CA VAL A 116 -40.63 -21.73 1.81
C VAL A 116 -39.46 -22.10 0.88
N LEU A 117 -38.48 -22.83 1.40
CA LEU A 117 -37.37 -23.34 0.59
C LEU A 117 -37.88 -24.32 -0.47
N THR A 118 -37.56 -24.03 -1.73
CA THR A 118 -37.90 -24.88 -2.89
C THR A 118 -36.62 -25.15 -3.67
N ASP A 119 -36.27 -26.44 -3.80
CA ASP A 119 -35.02 -26.89 -4.45
C ASP A 119 -33.78 -26.13 -3.94
N PRO A 120 -33.49 -26.14 -2.61
CA PRO A 120 -32.45 -25.31 -2.01
C PRO A 120 -31.04 -25.71 -2.45
N ASP A 121 -30.16 -24.72 -2.50
CA ASP A 121 -28.74 -24.92 -2.75
C ASP A 121 -28.10 -25.81 -1.67
N PRO A 122 -27.11 -26.68 -2.00
CA PRO A 122 -26.40 -27.48 -1.00
C PRO A 122 -25.86 -26.68 0.20
N LEU A 123 -25.43 -25.43 0.00
CA LEU A 123 -24.99 -24.57 1.11
C LEU A 123 -26.14 -24.19 2.04
N THR A 124 -27.33 -23.94 1.49
CA THR A 124 -28.56 -23.68 2.24
C THR A 124 -29.04 -24.93 2.98
N VAL A 125 -28.98 -26.10 2.34
CA VAL A 125 -29.35 -27.40 2.94
C VAL A 125 -28.47 -27.69 4.16
N ALA A 126 -27.15 -27.55 4.01
CA ALA A 126 -26.22 -27.76 5.12
C ALA A 126 -26.51 -26.85 6.32
N LEU A 127 -26.87 -25.59 6.06
CA LEU A 127 -27.25 -24.64 7.09
C LEU A 127 -28.60 -25.00 7.75
N GLN A 128 -29.59 -25.44 6.96
CA GLN A 128 -30.88 -25.89 7.48
C GLN A 128 -30.70 -27.10 8.41
N ASP A 129 -29.91 -28.09 8.01
CA ASP A 129 -29.62 -29.27 8.83
C ASP A 129 -28.92 -28.91 10.13
N ALA A 130 -28.01 -27.94 10.10
CA ALA A 130 -27.32 -27.45 11.29
C ALA A 130 -28.30 -26.83 12.30
N PHE A 131 -29.22 -25.99 11.81
CA PHE A 131 -30.25 -25.38 12.65
C PHE A 131 -31.21 -26.42 13.26
N GLU A 132 -31.62 -27.43 12.49
CA GLU A 132 -32.48 -28.49 13.02
C GLU A 132 -31.78 -29.39 14.04
N LYS A 133 -30.47 -29.64 13.88
CA LYS A 133 -29.66 -30.31 14.91
C LYS A 133 -29.57 -29.47 16.18
N GLN A 134 -29.39 -28.17 16.06
CA GLN A 134 -29.28 -27.26 17.20
C GLN A 134 -30.56 -27.19 18.02
N LYS A 135 -31.73 -27.13 17.37
CA LYS A 135 -33.03 -27.14 18.05
C LYS A 135 -33.31 -28.42 18.85
N LYS A 136 -32.69 -29.54 18.46
CA LYS A 136 -32.82 -30.84 19.13
C LYS A 136 -31.83 -31.02 20.29
N ALA A 137 -30.93 -30.05 20.52
CA ALA A 137 -29.93 -30.14 21.57
C ALA A 137 -30.57 -29.99 22.96
N LYS A 138 -30.03 -30.71 23.96
CA LYS A 138 -30.56 -30.77 25.33
C LYS A 138 -30.70 -29.41 26.03
N HIS A 139 -29.86 -28.44 25.64
CA HIS A 139 -29.80 -27.10 26.25
C HIS A 139 -30.42 -26.01 25.36
N TYR A 140 -31.16 -26.39 24.32
CA TYR A 140 -31.81 -25.41 23.45
C TYR A 140 -33.09 -24.88 24.11
N GLU A 141 -33.18 -23.55 24.25
CA GLU A 141 -34.39 -22.87 24.69
C GLU A 141 -35.28 -22.54 23.49
N PRO A 142 -36.60 -22.79 23.54
CA PRO A 142 -37.52 -22.41 22.48
C PRO A 142 -37.44 -20.90 22.17
N GLY A 143 -37.19 -20.56 20.91
CA GLY A 143 -37.00 -19.18 20.47
C GLY A 143 -35.55 -18.68 20.58
N GLY A 144 -34.61 -19.53 20.99
CA GLY A 144 -33.19 -19.21 21.09
C GLY A 144 -32.53 -18.82 19.76
N THR A 145 -31.31 -18.30 19.86
CA THR A 145 -30.50 -17.90 18.71
C THR A 145 -29.84 -19.12 18.08
N LEU A 146 -30.08 -19.28 16.79
CA LEU A 146 -29.44 -20.24 15.90
C LEU A 146 -28.18 -19.62 15.29
N PHE A 147 -27.13 -20.42 15.16
CA PHE A 147 -25.87 -19.99 14.57
C PHE A 147 -25.25 -21.07 13.67
N SER A 148 -24.56 -20.64 12.63
CA SER A 148 -23.81 -21.52 11.72
C SER A 148 -22.54 -22.06 12.38
N GLY A 149 -22.18 -23.30 12.06
CA GLY A 149 -20.89 -23.88 12.44
C GLY A 149 -19.77 -23.63 11.41
N PRO A 150 -18.54 -24.11 11.68
CA PRO A 150 -17.43 -23.99 10.75
C PRO A 150 -17.71 -24.63 9.39
N GLY A 151 -17.24 -24.01 8.31
CA GLY A 151 -17.42 -24.49 6.94
C GLY A 151 -18.83 -24.30 6.38
N MET A 152 -19.65 -23.45 7.00
CA MET A 152 -21.01 -23.13 6.56
C MET A 152 -21.15 -21.62 6.26
N LEU A 153 -22.29 -21.24 5.68
CA LEU A 153 -22.66 -19.83 5.52
C LEU A 153 -22.75 -19.14 6.89
N SER A 154 -22.09 -18.01 7.08
CA SER A 154 -22.02 -17.30 8.36
C SER A 154 -23.37 -16.64 8.69
N VAL A 155 -24.10 -17.22 9.65
CA VAL A 155 -25.48 -16.84 9.98
C VAL A 155 -25.72 -16.83 11.48
N ARG A 156 -26.46 -15.82 11.96
CA ARG A 156 -26.98 -15.74 13.33
C ARG A 156 -28.41 -15.21 13.38
N LEU A 157 -29.37 -16.07 13.63
CA LEU A 157 -30.81 -15.75 13.59
C LEU A 157 -31.54 -16.29 14.80
N THR A 158 -32.62 -15.66 15.23
CA THR A 158 -33.59 -16.31 16.12
C THR A 158 -34.35 -17.39 15.37
N ALA A 159 -34.88 -18.38 16.10
CA ALA A 159 -35.68 -19.45 15.50
C ALA A 159 -36.89 -18.95 14.70
N GLY A 160 -37.45 -17.79 15.06
CA GLY A 160 -38.57 -17.16 14.34
C GLY A 160 -38.20 -16.60 12.96
N GLN A 161 -36.91 -16.26 12.74
CA GLN A 161 -36.43 -15.72 11.45
C GLN A 161 -35.73 -16.77 10.58
N GLN A 162 -35.65 -18.03 11.03
CA GLN A 162 -34.92 -19.09 10.33
C GLN A 162 -35.36 -19.27 8.88
N ILE A 163 -36.64 -19.51 8.63
CA ILE A 163 -37.14 -19.83 7.28
C ILE A 163 -36.90 -18.64 6.34
N ARG A 164 -37.22 -17.43 6.80
CA ARG A 164 -37.03 -16.21 6.03
C ARG A 164 -35.56 -15.97 5.67
N GLY A 165 -34.67 -16.13 6.64
CA GLY A 165 -33.23 -15.99 6.42
C GLY A 165 -32.67 -17.07 5.49
N LEU A 166 -33.11 -18.32 5.63
CA LEU A 166 -32.71 -19.40 4.72
C LEU A 166 -33.16 -19.11 3.28
N CYS A 167 -34.41 -18.67 3.07
CA CYS A 167 -34.91 -18.33 1.72
C CYS A 167 -34.16 -17.15 1.10
N LEU A 168 -33.82 -16.12 1.88
CA LEU A 168 -33.04 -14.98 1.42
C LEU A 168 -31.63 -15.39 1.00
N LEU A 169 -30.96 -16.21 1.81
CA LEU A 169 -29.64 -16.73 1.46
C LEU A 169 -29.68 -17.68 0.28
N ASP A 170 -30.70 -18.52 0.17
CA ASP A 170 -30.84 -19.44 -0.94
C ASP A 170 -30.96 -18.69 -2.27
N ALA A 171 -31.83 -17.69 -2.32
CA ALA A 171 -31.97 -16.81 -3.48
C ALA A 171 -30.65 -16.09 -3.79
N PHE A 172 -29.98 -15.54 -2.77
CA PHE A 172 -28.66 -14.92 -2.94
C PHE A 172 -27.64 -15.90 -3.55
N VAL A 173 -27.46 -17.09 -2.97
CA VAL A 173 -26.49 -18.09 -3.42
C VAL A 173 -26.79 -18.53 -4.86
N LYS A 174 -28.06 -18.79 -5.19
CA LYS A 174 -28.47 -19.18 -6.54
C LYS A 174 -28.18 -18.09 -7.57
N VAL A 175 -28.50 -16.83 -7.26
CA VAL A 175 -28.20 -15.70 -8.15
C VAL A 175 -26.69 -15.56 -8.34
N MET A 176 -25.90 -15.64 -7.27
CA MET A 176 -24.43 -15.53 -7.36
C MET A 176 -23.83 -16.66 -8.19
N ARG A 177 -24.26 -17.92 -7.98
CA ARG A 177 -23.82 -19.07 -8.77
C ARG A 177 -24.18 -18.94 -10.25
N LYS A 178 -25.40 -18.52 -10.56
CA LYS A 178 -25.84 -18.27 -11.94
C LYS A 178 -25.01 -17.20 -12.65
N ARG A 179 -24.50 -16.24 -11.89
CA ARG A 179 -23.58 -15.20 -12.37
C ARG A 179 -22.11 -15.64 -12.38
N GLY A 180 -21.84 -16.94 -12.21
CA GLY A 180 -20.49 -17.52 -12.24
C GLY A 180 -19.64 -17.16 -11.03
N ARG A 181 -20.26 -16.89 -9.88
CA ARG A 181 -19.56 -16.60 -8.63
C ARG A 181 -19.54 -17.84 -7.74
N ASP A 182 -18.41 -18.04 -7.10
CA ASP A 182 -18.19 -19.16 -6.20
C ASP A 182 -18.19 -18.73 -4.73
N PHE A 183 -18.21 -19.71 -3.84
CA PHE A 183 -18.22 -19.52 -2.40
C PHE A 183 -17.03 -20.20 -1.74
N ASP A 184 -16.40 -19.50 -0.81
CA ASP A 184 -15.25 -19.97 -0.05
C ASP A 184 -15.61 -19.88 1.45
N LEU A 185 -15.65 -21.03 2.12
CA LEU A 185 -16.10 -21.16 3.50
C LEU A 185 -14.91 -21.58 4.37
N GLN A 186 -14.39 -20.65 5.18
CA GLN A 186 -13.18 -20.84 5.95
C GLN A 186 -13.45 -20.61 7.44
N GLY A 187 -13.41 -21.68 8.23
CA GLY A 187 -13.80 -21.62 9.64
C GLY A 187 -15.22 -21.08 9.77
N ASP A 188 -15.41 -20.06 10.60
CA ASP A 188 -16.73 -19.45 10.86
C ASP A 188 -17.10 -18.31 9.87
N LYS A 189 -16.26 -18.10 8.84
CA LYS A 189 -16.42 -17.03 7.86
C LYS A 189 -16.86 -17.58 6.52
N SER A 190 -17.81 -16.88 5.90
CA SER A 190 -18.26 -17.14 4.55
C SER A 190 -17.84 -16.01 3.62
N PHE A 191 -17.29 -16.38 2.47
CA PHE A 191 -16.86 -15.47 1.43
C PHE A 191 -17.57 -15.79 0.11
N VAL A 192 -17.85 -14.75 -0.65
CA VAL A 192 -18.23 -14.85 -2.06
C VAL A 192 -17.06 -14.38 -2.92
N VAL A 193 -16.72 -15.15 -3.94
CA VAL A 193 -15.49 -15.03 -4.72
C VAL A 193 -15.76 -14.36 -6.08
N PHE A 194 -14.96 -13.35 -6.38
CA PHE A 194 -14.99 -12.54 -7.61
C PHE A 194 -13.60 -12.56 -8.27
N GLY A 195 -13.31 -13.65 -9.00
CA GLY A 195 -11.98 -13.85 -9.58
C GLY A 195 -10.93 -14.06 -8.50
N GLN A 196 -9.98 -13.11 -8.38
CA GLN A 196 -8.92 -13.15 -7.35
C GLN A 196 -9.34 -12.46 -6.05
N GLU A 197 -10.43 -11.69 -6.07
CA GLU A 197 -10.91 -10.93 -4.92
C GLU A 197 -12.09 -11.65 -4.26
N ARG A 198 -12.34 -11.37 -2.99
CA ARG A 198 -13.48 -11.94 -2.25
C ARG A 198 -14.10 -10.92 -1.30
N ALA A 199 -15.40 -11.07 -1.05
CA ALA A 199 -16.12 -10.33 -0.01
C ALA A 199 -16.56 -11.30 1.09
N GLU A 200 -16.19 -11.00 2.33
CA GLU A 200 -16.76 -11.67 3.51
C GLU A 200 -18.23 -11.27 3.63
N PHE A 201 -19.10 -12.20 3.98
CA PHE A 201 -20.49 -11.88 4.27
C PHE A 201 -21.02 -12.60 5.49
N THR A 202 -21.99 -11.96 6.15
CA THR A 202 -22.68 -12.51 7.32
C THR A 202 -24.13 -12.07 7.31
N MET A 203 -25.04 -12.99 7.61
CA MET A 203 -26.44 -12.66 7.86
C MET A 203 -26.75 -12.70 9.36
N ARG A 204 -27.37 -11.66 9.89
CA ARG A 204 -27.78 -11.58 11.29
C ARG A 204 -29.06 -10.78 11.49
N GLU A 205 -29.61 -10.82 12.69
CA GLU A 205 -30.63 -9.85 13.09
C GLU A 205 -30.01 -8.52 13.57
N ALA A 206 -30.57 -7.41 13.10
CA ALA A 206 -30.16 -6.07 13.49
C ALA A 206 -30.43 -5.85 14.99
N GLY A 207 -29.40 -5.40 15.72
CA GLY A 207 -29.44 -5.22 17.18
C GLY A 207 -28.63 -6.25 17.96
N VAL A 208 -28.17 -7.33 17.32
CA VAL A 208 -27.25 -8.30 17.95
C VAL A 208 -25.80 -7.79 17.85
N SER A 209 -25.33 -7.10 18.89
CA SER A 209 -23.93 -6.71 19.08
C SER A 209 -23.06 -7.91 19.49
N ILE A 210 -21.76 -7.87 19.18
CA ILE A 210 -20.75 -8.86 19.60
C ILE A 210 -20.41 -8.68 21.09
N VAL A 211 -20.87 -7.59 21.71
CA VAL A 211 -20.65 -7.28 23.12
C VAL A 211 -22.00 -7.03 23.78
N ALA A 212 -22.23 -7.79 24.85
CA ALA A 212 -23.36 -7.80 25.79
C ALA A 212 -24.57 -8.70 25.42
N LYS A 213 -24.77 -9.68 26.32
CA LYS A 213 -25.94 -10.54 26.61
C LYS A 213 -27.20 -10.31 25.76
N ASP A 214 -27.59 -11.37 25.06
CA ASP A 214 -28.96 -11.82 24.78
C ASP A 214 -30.07 -10.75 24.86
N GLN A 215 -30.07 -9.84 23.89
CA GLN A 215 -31.33 -9.20 23.51
C GLN A 215 -31.94 -10.01 22.35
N PRO A 216 -33.22 -10.42 22.44
CA PRO A 216 -33.91 -11.00 21.30
C PRO A 216 -33.83 -10.01 20.13
N GLY A 217 -33.33 -10.48 18.98
CA GLY A 217 -33.28 -9.68 17.78
C GLY A 217 -34.67 -9.12 17.45
N GLN A 218 -34.74 -7.89 16.95
CA GLN A 218 -36.02 -7.22 16.66
C GLN A 218 -36.73 -7.79 15.40
N GLY A 219 -36.39 -9.03 14.98
CA GLY A 219 -36.92 -9.67 13.77
C GLY A 219 -36.50 -9.00 12.46
N LYS A 220 -35.58 -8.03 12.51
CA LYS A 220 -35.06 -7.30 11.34
C LYS A 220 -33.79 -7.96 10.85
N LEU A 221 -33.81 -8.50 9.65
CA LEU A 221 -32.65 -9.12 9.03
C LEU A 221 -31.67 -8.06 8.53
N GLU A 222 -30.39 -8.41 8.61
CA GLU A 222 -29.25 -7.69 8.07
C GLU A 222 -28.33 -8.68 7.35
N LEU A 223 -28.02 -8.39 6.09
CA LEU A 223 -26.99 -9.08 5.31
C LEU A 223 -25.87 -8.09 5.00
N LYS A 224 -24.69 -8.35 5.56
CA LYS A 224 -23.54 -7.46 5.46
C LYS A 224 -22.44 -8.13 4.65
N PHE A 225 -21.86 -7.37 3.73
CA PHE A 225 -20.70 -7.72 2.93
C PHE A 225 -19.54 -6.79 3.29
N ILE A 226 -18.33 -7.33 3.43
CA ILE A 226 -17.13 -6.61 3.83
C ILE A 226 -15.96 -7.02 2.92
N SER A 227 -15.30 -6.01 2.37
CA SER A 227 -13.99 -6.09 1.71
C SER A 227 -13.20 -4.83 2.13
N LEU A 228 -12.63 -4.08 1.19
CA LEU A 228 -12.11 -2.74 1.47
C LEU A 228 -13.20 -1.74 1.88
N GLU A 229 -14.41 -1.93 1.35
CA GLU A 229 -15.62 -1.20 1.70
C GLU A 229 -16.69 -2.18 2.18
N SER A 230 -17.87 -1.69 2.56
CA SER A 230 -18.97 -2.55 2.99
C SER A 230 -20.27 -2.22 2.30
N VAL A 231 -21.01 -3.26 1.93
CA VAL A 231 -22.39 -3.19 1.44
C VAL A 231 -23.27 -3.86 2.47
N THR A 232 -24.33 -3.19 2.91
CA THR A 232 -25.27 -3.75 3.88
C THR A 232 -26.69 -3.64 3.35
N GLY A 233 -27.41 -4.76 3.34
CA GLY A 233 -28.85 -4.82 3.21
C GLY A 233 -29.48 -5.03 4.57
N ARG A 234 -30.53 -4.26 4.89
CA ARG A 234 -31.27 -4.40 6.16
C ARG A 234 -32.76 -4.20 5.92
N ASP A 235 -33.57 -4.89 6.70
CA ASP A 235 -35.00 -4.60 6.78
C ASP A 235 -35.29 -3.15 7.18
N GLY A 236 -36.15 -2.52 6.39
CA GLY A 236 -36.61 -1.15 6.60
C GLY A 236 -38.07 -1.01 6.22
N LYS A 237 -38.42 0.07 5.51
CA LYS A 237 -39.77 0.22 4.94
C LYS A 237 -40.04 -0.76 3.80
N VAL A 238 -38.98 -1.12 3.08
CA VAL A 238 -38.99 -2.13 2.04
C VAL A 238 -38.40 -3.41 2.65
N PRO A 239 -39.05 -4.57 2.50
CA PRO A 239 -38.50 -5.83 3.01
C PRO A 239 -37.20 -6.20 2.29
N MET A 240 -36.31 -6.95 2.93
CA MET A 240 -35.04 -7.36 2.31
C MET A 240 -35.23 -8.17 1.02
N GLU A 241 -36.30 -8.93 0.91
CA GLU A 241 -36.68 -9.74 -0.24
C GLU A 241 -36.78 -8.90 -1.51
N GLU A 242 -37.42 -7.74 -1.42
CA GLU A 242 -37.55 -6.79 -2.53
C GLU A 242 -36.26 -6.00 -2.78
N GLN A 243 -35.38 -5.91 -1.77
CA GLN A 243 -34.10 -5.21 -1.89
C GLN A 243 -32.97 -6.12 -2.41
N LEU A 244 -33.17 -7.43 -2.55
CA LEU A 244 -32.11 -8.39 -2.85
C LEU A 244 -31.35 -8.02 -4.13
N VAL A 245 -32.06 -7.68 -5.21
CA VAL A 245 -31.46 -7.23 -6.49
C VAL A 245 -30.53 -6.03 -6.25
N LYS A 246 -30.99 -5.05 -5.47
CA LYS A 246 -30.23 -3.83 -5.17
C LYS A 246 -28.98 -4.12 -4.36
N ILE A 247 -29.08 -5.05 -3.41
CA ILE A 247 -27.96 -5.47 -2.57
C ILE A 247 -26.90 -6.16 -3.43
N ILE A 248 -27.30 -7.10 -4.29
CA ILE A 248 -26.41 -7.80 -5.22
C ILE A 248 -25.77 -6.80 -6.20
N ALA A 249 -26.55 -5.88 -6.77
CA ALA A 249 -26.04 -4.84 -7.66
C ALA A 249 -24.95 -3.98 -6.98
N ARG A 250 -25.18 -3.57 -5.73
CA ARG A 250 -24.19 -2.82 -4.95
C ARG A 250 -22.94 -3.65 -4.64
N LEU A 251 -23.12 -4.92 -4.30
CA LEU A 251 -22.02 -5.85 -4.02
C LEU A 251 -21.13 -6.03 -5.25
N GLU A 252 -21.71 -6.30 -6.43
CA GLU A 252 -20.92 -6.50 -7.65
C GLU A 252 -20.16 -5.24 -8.05
N LEU A 253 -20.78 -4.06 -7.94
CA LEU A 253 -20.12 -2.78 -8.21
C LEU A 253 -19.00 -2.50 -7.22
N MET A 254 -19.21 -2.79 -5.93
CA MET A 254 -18.16 -2.69 -4.91
C MET A 254 -16.99 -3.62 -5.26
N MET A 255 -17.26 -4.86 -5.65
CA MET A 255 -16.21 -5.83 -5.95
C MET A 255 -15.45 -5.51 -7.24
N GLU A 256 -16.10 -4.90 -8.22
CA GLU A 256 -15.43 -4.38 -9.41
C GLU A 256 -14.47 -3.23 -9.06
N LYS A 257 -14.90 -2.31 -8.19
CA LYS A 257 -14.03 -1.26 -7.66
C LYS A 257 -12.83 -1.84 -6.91
N VAL A 258 -13.06 -2.84 -6.05
CA VAL A 258 -11.99 -3.54 -5.33
C VAL A 258 -11.02 -4.20 -6.31
N ARG A 259 -11.51 -4.86 -7.37
CA ARG A 259 -10.68 -5.51 -8.39
C ARG A 259 -9.71 -4.52 -9.06
N ILE A 260 -10.22 -3.36 -9.48
CA ILE A 260 -9.40 -2.31 -10.10
C ILE A 260 -8.34 -1.80 -9.10
N LEU A 261 -8.77 -1.42 -7.90
CA LEU A 261 -7.88 -0.88 -6.88
C LEU A 261 -6.79 -1.87 -6.46
N MET A 262 -7.13 -3.14 -6.26
CA MET A 262 -6.18 -4.18 -5.91
C MET A 262 -5.19 -4.47 -7.05
N ALA A 263 -5.63 -4.44 -8.31
CA ALA A 263 -4.74 -4.59 -9.46
C ALA A 263 -3.74 -3.43 -9.57
N GLU A 264 -4.19 -2.18 -9.40
CA GLU A 264 -3.33 -1.00 -9.38
C GLU A 264 -2.31 -1.04 -8.25
N ASN A 265 -2.75 -1.42 -7.06
CA ASN A 265 -1.88 -1.56 -5.90
C ASN A 265 -0.85 -2.66 -6.10
N ARG A 266 -1.23 -3.84 -6.62
CA ARG A 266 -0.29 -4.92 -7.00
C ARG A 266 0.76 -4.43 -7.99
N ALA A 267 0.34 -3.72 -9.04
CA ALA A 267 1.27 -3.15 -10.02
C ALA A 267 2.22 -2.11 -9.41
N ARG A 268 1.71 -1.27 -8.50
CA ARG A 268 2.51 -0.29 -7.76
C ARG A 268 3.56 -0.95 -6.87
N TRP A 269 3.18 -1.96 -6.09
CA TRP A 269 4.11 -2.68 -5.23
C TRP A 269 5.18 -3.42 -6.03
N ALA A 270 4.83 -4.07 -7.15
CA ALA A 270 5.80 -4.72 -8.01
C ALA A 270 6.86 -3.74 -8.55
N ARG A 271 6.44 -2.54 -8.97
CA ARG A 271 7.39 -1.48 -9.41
C ARG A 271 8.31 -1.03 -8.28
N GLN A 272 7.77 -0.77 -7.09
CA GLN A 272 8.57 -0.36 -5.93
C GLN A 272 9.55 -1.45 -5.51
N GLU A 273 9.15 -2.71 -5.56
CA GLU A 273 10.03 -3.83 -5.20
C GLU A 273 11.22 -3.93 -6.17
N GLU A 274 10.96 -3.78 -7.47
CA GLU A 274 12.02 -3.75 -8.49
C GLU A 274 12.95 -2.55 -8.29
N GLU A 275 12.41 -1.35 -8.09
CA GLU A 275 13.21 -0.15 -7.78
C GLU A 275 14.06 -0.34 -6.52
N ARG A 276 13.52 -0.96 -5.47
CA ARG A 276 14.26 -1.25 -4.24
C ARG A 276 15.39 -2.23 -4.48
N LYS A 277 15.18 -3.26 -5.31
CA LYS A 277 16.25 -4.20 -5.69
C LYS A 277 17.37 -3.50 -6.45
N GLN A 278 17.02 -2.69 -7.44
CA GLN A 278 18.00 -1.92 -8.22
C GLN A 278 18.77 -0.93 -7.34
N ALA A 279 18.08 -0.20 -6.46
CA ALA A 279 18.71 0.73 -5.53
C ALA A 279 19.66 0.01 -4.54
N ALA A 280 19.28 -1.18 -4.05
CA ALA A 280 20.14 -1.97 -3.18
C ALA A 280 21.42 -2.44 -3.91
N LEU A 281 21.29 -2.90 -5.16
CA LEU A 281 22.44 -3.28 -5.99
C LEU A 281 23.35 -2.07 -6.28
N ALA A 282 22.77 -0.92 -6.60
CA ALA A 282 23.53 0.31 -6.84
C ALA A 282 24.26 0.80 -5.57
N ALA A 283 23.61 0.72 -4.40
CA ALA A 283 24.21 1.09 -3.12
C ALA A 283 25.36 0.14 -2.73
N GLU A 284 25.20 -1.17 -2.94
CA GLU A 284 26.28 -2.13 -2.70
C GLU A 284 27.45 -1.86 -3.65
N ARG A 285 27.20 -1.63 -4.94
CA ARG A 285 28.25 -1.23 -5.89
C ARG A 285 28.96 0.05 -5.43
N GLN A 286 28.22 1.09 -5.07
CA GLN A 286 28.79 2.35 -4.59
C GLN A 286 29.69 2.13 -3.37
N LYS A 287 29.24 1.32 -2.41
CA LYS A 287 30.04 0.96 -1.24
C LYS A 287 31.34 0.26 -1.63
N GLN A 288 31.29 -0.71 -2.55
CA GLN A 288 32.48 -1.40 -3.04
C GLN A 288 33.43 -0.45 -3.77
N GLU A 289 32.92 0.46 -4.60
CA GLU A 289 33.72 1.49 -5.29
C GLU A 289 34.43 2.42 -4.28
N ILE A 290 33.72 2.86 -3.23
CA ILE A 290 34.30 3.70 -2.17
C ILE A 290 35.39 2.94 -1.40
N LEU A 291 35.13 1.70 -1.00
CA LEU A 291 36.10 0.88 -0.27
C LEU A 291 37.34 0.57 -1.12
N ALA A 292 37.14 0.23 -2.40
CA ALA A 292 38.22 -0.01 -3.35
C ALA A 292 39.06 1.26 -3.55
N PHE A 293 38.41 2.42 -3.69
CA PHE A 293 39.10 3.70 -3.82
C PHE A 293 39.89 4.06 -2.56
N GLN A 294 39.30 3.93 -1.36
CA GLN A 294 39.99 4.16 -0.10
C GLN A 294 41.23 3.27 0.05
N ARG A 295 41.10 1.99 -0.33
CA ARG A 295 42.24 1.06 -0.33
C ARG A 295 43.32 1.49 -1.32
N ALA A 296 42.94 1.85 -2.55
CA ALA A 296 43.89 2.31 -3.57
C ALA A 296 44.66 3.56 -3.12
N VAL A 297 44.00 4.52 -2.47
CA VAL A 297 44.65 5.70 -1.89
C VAL A 297 45.62 5.31 -0.78
N SER A 298 45.19 4.46 0.16
CA SER A 298 46.05 3.98 1.25
C SER A 298 47.27 3.21 0.72
N ASP A 299 47.08 2.39 -0.31
CA ASP A 299 48.16 1.63 -0.95
C ASP A 299 49.14 2.58 -1.64
N ALA A 300 48.67 3.61 -2.35
CA ALA A 300 49.52 4.61 -2.98
C ALA A 300 50.37 5.39 -1.95
N GLU A 301 49.77 5.79 -0.83
CA GLU A 301 50.50 6.45 0.27
C GLU A 301 51.58 5.55 0.88
N ARG A 302 51.26 4.27 1.12
CA ARG A 302 52.23 3.30 1.65
C ARG A 302 53.37 3.05 0.69
N TRP A 303 53.07 2.90 -0.60
CA TRP A 303 54.08 2.77 -1.64
C TRP A 303 55.01 3.98 -1.65
N GLN A 304 54.48 5.21 -1.61
CA GLN A 304 55.29 6.43 -1.57
C GLN A 304 56.19 6.49 -0.32
N GLN A 305 55.66 6.09 0.84
CA GLN A 305 56.42 6.04 2.09
C GLN A 305 57.52 4.98 2.05
N ALA A 306 57.25 3.79 1.48
CA ALA A 306 58.25 2.75 1.29
C ALA A 306 59.37 3.21 0.36
N ASP A 307 59.02 3.89 -0.75
CA ASP A 307 59.99 4.45 -1.69
C ASP A 307 60.86 5.53 -1.02
N ALA A 308 60.25 6.44 -0.26
CA ALA A 308 60.98 7.44 0.51
C ALA A 308 61.94 6.80 1.54
N LEU A 309 61.51 5.72 2.22
CA LEU A 309 62.36 4.97 3.13
C LEU A 309 63.54 4.32 2.40
N ARG A 310 63.32 3.70 1.23
CA ARG A 310 64.40 3.15 0.40
C ARG A 310 65.39 4.22 -0.04
N GLY A 311 64.91 5.39 -0.43
CA GLY A 311 65.74 6.55 -0.75
C GLY A 311 66.60 7.01 0.44
N TYR A 312 66.00 7.10 1.63
CA TYR A 312 66.75 7.44 2.86
C TYR A 312 67.80 6.38 3.23
N ILE A 313 67.47 5.09 3.11
CA ILE A 313 68.44 4.00 3.34
C ILE A 313 69.63 4.11 2.39
N ALA A 314 69.39 4.39 1.11
CA ALA A 314 70.46 4.57 0.11
C ALA A 314 71.38 5.74 0.46
N GLU A 315 70.82 6.87 0.93
CA GLU A 315 71.60 8.02 1.40
C GLU A 315 72.45 7.69 2.64
N VAL A 316 71.89 6.96 3.61
CA VAL A 316 72.63 6.53 4.81
C VAL A 316 73.79 5.60 4.44
N GLU A 317 73.55 4.63 3.56
CA GLU A 317 74.58 3.71 3.07
C GLU A 317 75.69 4.47 2.33
N GLY A 318 75.33 5.37 1.40
CA GLY A 318 76.30 6.18 0.64
C GLY A 318 77.17 7.07 1.52
N ARG A 319 76.59 7.70 2.55
CA ARG A 319 77.35 8.53 3.51
C ARG A 319 78.31 7.71 4.36
N ALA A 320 77.86 6.55 4.86
CA ALA A 320 78.70 5.65 5.64
C ALA A 320 79.88 5.12 4.81
N GLN A 321 79.65 4.83 3.52
CA GLN A 321 80.71 4.42 2.58
C GLN A 321 81.72 5.55 2.37
N ALA A 322 81.26 6.79 2.17
CA ALA A 322 82.12 7.94 1.95
C ALA A 322 82.93 8.35 3.20
N SER A 323 82.39 8.17 4.40
CA SER A 323 83.09 8.48 5.67
C SER A 323 83.99 7.33 6.17
N GLY A 324 83.92 6.14 5.57
CA GLY A 324 84.65 4.96 6.03
C GLY A 324 84.10 4.31 7.31
N GLU A 325 82.88 4.68 7.72
CA GLU A 325 82.23 4.23 8.97
C GLU A 325 81.19 3.11 8.71
N LEU A 326 81.50 2.15 7.81
CA LEU A 326 80.68 0.95 7.59
C LEU A 326 80.86 -0.07 8.71
N SER A 327 80.25 0.20 9.87
CA SER A 327 80.21 -0.78 10.96
C SER A 327 79.17 -1.88 10.70
N GLU A 328 79.35 -3.04 11.35
CA GLU A 328 78.35 -4.11 11.34
C GLU A 328 76.96 -3.64 11.82
N GLU A 329 76.93 -2.72 12.79
CA GLU A 329 75.69 -2.10 13.28
C GLU A 329 74.93 -1.35 12.17
N VAL A 330 75.65 -0.60 11.32
CA VAL A 330 75.05 0.15 10.20
C VAL A 330 74.55 -0.81 9.11
N LEU A 331 75.33 -1.84 8.77
CA LEU A 331 74.92 -2.86 7.79
C LEU A 331 73.69 -3.65 8.24
N ALA A 332 73.65 -4.04 9.52
CA ALA A 332 72.49 -4.71 10.11
C ALA A 332 71.24 -3.82 10.08
N TRP A 333 71.39 -2.52 10.37
CA TRP A 333 70.28 -1.58 10.26
C TRP A 333 69.79 -1.42 8.81
N ILE A 334 70.69 -1.27 7.84
CA ILE A 334 70.34 -1.17 6.41
C ILE A 334 69.55 -2.41 5.96
N SER A 335 70.02 -3.60 6.31
CA SER A 335 69.34 -4.86 5.97
C SER A 335 67.94 -4.93 6.60
N TRP A 336 67.81 -4.58 7.87
CA TRP A 336 66.52 -4.52 8.56
C TRP A 336 65.57 -3.52 7.90
N ALA A 337 66.06 -2.30 7.64
CA ALA A 337 65.24 -1.22 7.10
C ALA A 337 64.72 -1.55 5.68
N ARG A 338 65.55 -2.20 4.85
CA ARG A 338 65.13 -2.71 3.53
C ARG A 338 64.04 -3.76 3.65
N GLN A 339 64.20 -4.73 4.54
CA GLN A 339 63.17 -5.76 4.78
C GLN A 339 61.84 -5.13 5.21
N LYS A 340 61.87 -4.12 6.09
CA LYS A 340 60.65 -3.41 6.52
C LYS A 340 60.03 -2.58 5.40
N ALA A 341 60.84 -1.94 4.55
CA ALA A 341 60.34 -1.23 3.38
C ALA A 341 59.62 -2.18 2.40
N ASP A 342 60.20 -3.35 2.13
CA ASP A 342 59.62 -4.34 1.23
C ASP A 342 58.35 -4.99 1.77
N TRP A 343 58.29 -5.23 3.09
CA TRP A 343 57.06 -5.70 3.75
C TRP A 343 55.94 -4.65 3.70
N PHE A 344 56.29 -3.37 3.90
CA PHE A 344 55.32 -2.28 3.97
C PHE A 344 54.75 -1.87 2.60
N ASP A 345 55.55 -2.03 1.53
CA ASP A 345 55.19 -1.67 0.16
C ASP A 345 54.08 -2.59 -0.40
N PRO A 346 52.91 -2.06 -0.79
CA PRO A 346 51.82 -2.85 -1.38
C PRO A 346 52.14 -3.52 -2.71
N LEU A 347 53.16 -3.06 -3.45
CA LEU A 347 53.55 -3.67 -4.72
C LEU A 347 54.57 -4.80 -4.55
N VAL A 348 55.31 -4.82 -3.43
CA VAL A 348 56.32 -5.85 -3.14
C VAL A 348 55.78 -6.91 -2.20
N MET A 349 55.11 -6.52 -1.12
CA MET A 349 54.54 -7.41 -0.10
C MET A 349 55.54 -8.45 0.42
N GLY A 350 56.76 -8.01 0.72
CA GLY A 350 57.83 -8.88 1.21
C GLY A 350 57.46 -9.58 2.54
N PRO A 351 57.94 -10.80 2.78
CA PRO A 351 57.66 -11.50 4.03
C PRO A 351 58.47 -10.90 5.19
N ASP A 352 57.84 -10.79 6.36
CA ASP A 352 58.50 -10.40 7.61
C ASP A 352 57.97 -11.24 8.77
N GLU A 353 58.85 -11.97 9.44
CA GLU A 353 58.48 -12.91 10.50
C GLU A 353 57.81 -12.24 11.69
N TRP A 354 58.20 -11.01 11.99
CA TRP A 354 57.76 -10.25 13.15
C TRP A 354 56.52 -9.40 12.87
N MET A 355 56.09 -9.30 11.61
CA MET A 355 54.92 -8.53 11.20
C MET A 355 53.75 -9.41 10.72
N LYS A 356 53.79 -10.71 11.00
CA LYS A 356 52.69 -11.63 10.65
C LYS A 356 51.39 -11.23 11.37
N GLY A 357 50.31 -11.12 10.61
CA GLY A 357 48.98 -10.78 11.14
C GLY A 357 48.78 -9.30 11.49
N ILE A 358 49.77 -8.45 11.22
CA ILE A 358 49.64 -6.99 11.33
C ILE A 358 49.28 -6.43 9.96
N ASP A 359 48.25 -5.57 9.90
CA ASP A 359 47.93 -4.82 8.68
C ASP A 359 48.98 -3.70 8.47
N PRO A 360 49.75 -3.72 7.35
CA PRO A 360 50.67 -2.63 7.03
C PRO A 360 50.01 -1.24 7.05
N ALA A 361 48.73 -1.12 6.67
CA ALA A 361 48.02 0.15 6.69
C ALA A 361 47.77 0.70 8.11
N GLU A 362 47.86 -0.14 9.14
CA GLU A 362 47.65 0.26 10.53
C GLU A 362 48.94 0.59 11.29
N VAL A 363 50.12 0.20 10.77
CA VAL A 363 51.41 0.42 11.46
C VAL A 363 51.70 1.90 11.71
N MET A 364 51.39 2.76 10.74
CA MET A 364 51.59 4.20 10.88
C MET A 364 50.49 4.89 11.71
N ARG A 365 49.38 4.18 11.97
CA ARG A 365 48.28 4.63 12.84
C ARG A 365 48.42 4.16 14.28
N TYR A 366 49.41 3.31 14.57
CA TYR A 366 49.67 2.77 15.90
C TYR A 366 50.31 3.83 16.81
N GLU A 367 49.48 4.69 17.41
CA GLU A 367 49.87 5.44 18.60
C GLU A 367 49.99 4.44 19.76
N GLY A 368 51.22 3.98 20.02
CA GLY A 368 51.50 3.00 21.05
C GLY A 368 50.85 3.35 22.39
N VAL A 369 50.27 2.33 23.04
CA VAL A 369 49.99 2.21 24.47
C VAL A 369 49.84 3.55 25.20
N ARG A 370 48.59 3.92 25.55
CA ARG A 370 48.30 4.96 26.57
C ARG A 370 49.35 4.86 27.68
N LYS A 371 50.28 5.81 27.73
CA LYS A 371 51.20 5.95 28.85
C LYS A 371 50.37 6.00 30.12
N GLU A 372 50.46 4.95 30.95
CA GLU A 372 50.08 5.07 32.35
C GLU A 372 50.85 6.26 32.92
N ARG A 373 50.09 7.27 33.36
CA ARG A 373 50.63 8.45 34.01
C ARG A 373 51.29 8.02 35.32
N TYR A 374 52.60 7.83 35.31
CA TYR A 374 53.41 8.02 36.51
C TYR A 374 53.95 9.46 36.53
N PRO A 375 53.95 10.14 37.69
CA PRO A 375 54.37 11.52 37.79
C PRO A 375 55.89 11.62 37.57
N ALA A 376 56.30 12.65 36.85
CA ALA A 376 57.69 12.92 36.52
C ALA A 376 58.53 13.19 37.79
N SER A 377 59.64 12.48 37.95
CA SER A 377 60.75 12.92 38.80
C SER A 377 61.55 13.99 38.06
N PRO A 378 61.78 15.17 38.67
CA PRO A 378 62.60 16.23 38.10
C PRO A 378 64.05 15.99 38.50
N ASP A 379 64.81 15.33 37.63
CA ASP A 379 66.23 15.62 37.39
C ASP A 379 66.78 14.57 36.43
N GLN A 380 67.01 14.99 35.18
CA GLN A 380 68.03 14.44 34.29
C GLN A 380 68.11 15.33 33.06
N GLU A 381 69.17 16.14 33.00
CA GLU A 381 69.61 16.83 31.80
C GLU A 381 69.84 15.81 30.68
N ARG A 382 68.87 15.66 29.78
CA ARG A 382 69.01 14.84 28.58
C ARG A 382 69.80 15.61 27.53
N ARG A 383 71.10 15.30 27.40
CA ARG A 383 71.81 15.56 26.15
C ARG A 383 71.14 14.76 25.03
N PRO A 384 71.01 15.29 23.79
CA PRO A 384 70.50 14.51 22.69
C PRO A 384 71.55 13.44 22.34
N GLU A 385 71.32 12.20 22.78
CA GLU A 385 72.02 11.05 22.21
C GLU A 385 71.77 11.08 20.69
N ARG A 386 72.85 11.17 19.92
CA ARG A 386 72.79 10.91 18.46
C ARG A 386 72.19 9.52 18.31
N SER A 387 70.95 9.47 17.83
CA SER A 387 70.14 8.27 17.66
C SER A 387 70.97 7.11 17.08
N ARG A 388 71.45 6.21 17.93
CA ARG A 388 71.92 4.89 17.53
C ARG A 388 70.71 3.98 17.64
N TRP A 389 70.18 3.62 16.49
CA TRP A 389 69.00 2.78 16.28
C TRP A 389 68.88 1.66 17.35
N PRO A 390 67.92 1.74 18.28
CA PRO A 390 67.92 0.93 19.51
C PRO A 390 67.63 -0.57 19.29
N LEU A 391 67.33 -0.99 18.05
CA LEU A 391 66.88 -2.35 17.71
C LEU A 391 68.03 -3.33 17.40
N LEU A 392 69.30 -2.89 17.45
CA LEU A 392 70.44 -3.66 16.93
C LEU A 392 71.05 -4.76 17.83
N PRO A 393 70.91 -4.80 19.17
CA PRO A 393 71.61 -5.79 20.00
C PRO A 393 71.24 -7.26 19.71
N TRP A 394 70.04 -7.54 19.19
CA TRP A 394 69.55 -8.89 18.86
C TRP A 394 69.65 -9.25 17.38
N TYR A 395 69.71 -8.27 16.46
CA TYR A 395 69.83 -8.52 15.02
C TYR A 395 71.29 -8.77 14.60
N ALA A 396 72.26 -8.14 15.27
CA ALA A 396 73.69 -8.31 14.99
C ALA A 396 74.25 -9.67 15.47
N LYS A 397 73.57 -10.35 16.41
CA LYS A 397 74.07 -11.59 17.03
C LYS A 397 73.73 -12.90 16.31
N ASN A 398 72.90 -12.88 15.26
CA ASN A 398 72.37 -14.08 14.61
C ASN A 398 72.85 -14.29 13.16
N LYS A 399 74.02 -13.75 12.78
CA LYS A 399 74.74 -14.16 11.56
C LYS A 399 76.19 -14.50 11.89
N LEU A 400 76.38 -15.63 12.58
CA LEU A 400 77.60 -16.44 12.54
C LEU A 400 77.18 -17.90 12.45
#